data_AF-A0A1X1D8Q8-F1
#
_entry.id   AF-A0A1X1D8Q8-F1
#
_cell.length_a   1.000
_cell.length_b   1.000
_cell.length_c   1.000
_cell.angle_alpha   90.00
_cell.angle_beta   90.00
_cell.angle_gamma   90.00
#
_symmetry.space_group_name_H-M   'P 1'
#
loop_
_entity.id
_entity.type
_entity.pdbx_description
1 polymer ?
#
loop_
_entity_poly.entity_id
_entity_poly.type
_entity_poly.pdbx_seq_one_letter_code
_entity_poly.pdbx_strand_id
1 'polypeptide(L)'
;MRKGILILSAFFLAGCPGPGDRFIEQKTASVRLQANHVCVVSPLNQNEKLLSFRVFSEDDKPVMHFFNDGGLYVQKGDCLPILNYSFKKDVRYAVSYNVTNEKTANHFILLSNFKITSDARGKDAITFLGK
;
A
#
# COMPACT_ATOMS: atom_id res chain seq x y z
N MET A 1 -14.39 -44.57 -18.35
CA MET A 1 -13.88 -44.39 -16.97
C MET A 1 -12.64 -43.49 -16.85
N ARG A 2 -12.21 -42.71 -17.86
CA ARG A 2 -10.95 -41.92 -17.80
C ARG A 2 -11.10 -40.40 -17.64
N LYS A 3 -12.30 -39.82 -17.86
CA LYS A 3 -12.50 -38.36 -17.83
C LYS A 3 -12.73 -37.78 -16.42
N GLY A 4 -13.30 -38.54 -15.49
CA GLY A 4 -13.57 -38.07 -14.12
C GLY A 4 -12.30 -37.92 -13.26
N ILE A 5 -11.28 -38.74 -13.51
CA ILE A 5 -10.02 -38.74 -12.74
C ILE A 5 -9.22 -37.44 -12.99
N LEU A 6 -9.27 -36.91 -14.21
CA LEU A 6 -8.56 -35.67 -14.58
C LEU A 6 -9.16 -34.41 -13.93
N ILE A 7 -10.46 -34.41 -13.65
CA ILE A 7 -11.12 -33.27 -12.98
C ILE A 7 -10.81 -33.29 -11.49
N LEU A 8 -10.77 -34.48 -10.87
CA LEU A 8 -10.45 -34.63 -9.46
C LEU A 8 -9.00 -34.25 -9.13
N SER A 9 -8.04 -34.51 -10.03
CA SER A 9 -6.64 -34.12 -9.82
C SER A 9 -6.44 -32.60 -9.88
N ALA A 10 -7.23 -31.87 -10.67
CA ALA A 10 -7.12 -30.41 -10.76
C ALA A 10 -7.43 -29.69 -9.42
N PHE A 11 -8.33 -30.25 -8.60
CA PHE A 11 -8.65 -29.70 -7.28
C PHE A 11 -7.54 -29.92 -6.24
N PHE A 12 -6.70 -30.95 -6.39
CA PHE A 12 -5.56 -31.18 -5.49
C PHE A 12 -4.32 -30.36 -5.87
N LEU A 13 -4.21 -29.89 -7.13
CA LEU A 13 -3.13 -28.99 -7.55
C LEU A 13 -3.45 -27.51 -7.28
N ALA A 14 -4.73 -27.16 -7.10
CA ALA A 14 -5.10 -25.86 -6.57
C ALA A 14 -4.80 -25.85 -5.06
N GLY A 15 -3.63 -25.32 -4.67
CA GLY A 15 -3.33 -25.10 -3.26
C GLY A 15 -4.41 -24.21 -2.64
N CYS A 16 -5.29 -24.79 -1.82
CA CYS A 16 -6.25 -24.01 -1.04
C CYS A 16 -5.49 -23.25 0.04
N PRO A 17 -5.80 -21.97 0.29
CA PRO A 17 -5.24 -21.26 1.42
C PRO A 17 -5.57 -22.03 2.70
N GLY A 18 -4.53 -22.43 3.43
CA GLY A 18 -4.67 -23.28 4.61
C GLY A 18 -5.26 -22.49 5.79
N PRO A 19 -5.90 -23.15 6.76
CA PRO A 19 -6.23 -22.56 8.06
C PRO A 19 -4.91 -22.23 8.79
N GLY A 20 -4.34 -21.07 8.47
CA GLY A 20 -2.98 -20.67 8.82
C GLY A 20 -2.48 -19.53 7.93
N ASP A 21 -2.99 -19.44 6.70
CA ASP A 21 -2.72 -18.32 5.80
C ASP A 21 -3.45 -17.08 6.33
N ARG A 22 -2.69 -16.18 6.94
CA ARG A 22 -3.21 -14.92 7.46
C ARG A 22 -3.50 -13.99 6.29
N PHE A 23 -4.78 -13.84 5.96
CA PHE A 23 -5.23 -12.74 5.11
C PHE A 23 -5.00 -11.42 5.86
N ILE A 24 -4.09 -10.59 5.34
CA ILE A 24 -3.86 -9.25 5.87
C ILE A 24 -4.81 -8.30 5.14
N GLU A 25 -5.66 -7.61 5.91
CA GLU A 25 -6.59 -6.63 5.36
C GLU A 25 -5.83 -5.52 4.61
N GLN A 26 -6.28 -5.17 3.40
CA GLN A 26 -5.74 -4.06 2.62
C GLN A 26 -6.76 -2.93 2.47
N LYS A 27 -6.41 -1.74 2.96
CA LYS A 27 -7.21 -0.53 2.86
C LYS A 27 -6.54 0.45 1.90
N THR A 28 -7.34 1.18 1.10
CA THR A 28 -6.79 2.20 0.21
C THR A 28 -6.56 3.49 0.98
N ALA A 29 -5.39 4.11 0.82
CA ALA A 29 -5.15 5.48 1.27
C ALA A 29 -5.25 6.45 0.10
N SER A 30 -5.85 7.61 0.35
CA SER A 30 -5.93 8.70 -0.63
C SER A 30 -4.58 9.38 -0.78
N VAL A 31 -4.30 9.91 -1.97
CA VAL A 31 -3.07 10.64 -2.29
C VAL A 31 -3.42 11.98 -2.93
N ARG A 32 -2.73 13.04 -2.54
CA ARG A 32 -2.88 14.37 -3.13
C ARG A 32 -1.52 15.04 -3.32
N LEU A 33 -1.46 16.02 -4.21
CA LEU A 33 -0.33 16.94 -4.26
C LEU A 33 -0.58 18.10 -3.28
N GLN A 34 0.35 18.32 -2.36
CA GLN A 34 0.35 19.46 -1.46
C GLN A 34 1.66 20.23 -1.66
N ALA A 35 1.57 21.49 -2.09
CA ALA A 35 2.73 22.32 -2.42
C ALA A 35 3.75 21.59 -3.33
N ASN A 36 3.25 20.92 -4.38
CA ASN A 36 4.01 20.08 -5.33
C ASN A 36 4.70 18.83 -4.74
N HIS A 37 4.40 18.46 -3.49
CA HIS A 37 4.87 17.22 -2.88
C HIS A 37 3.73 16.21 -2.81
N VAL A 38 4.07 14.93 -2.98
CA VAL A 38 3.11 13.84 -2.79
C VAL A 38 2.79 13.71 -1.31
N CYS A 39 1.50 13.73 -0.99
CA CYS A 39 0.97 13.52 0.35
C CYS A 39 0.03 12.32 0.31
N VAL A 40 0.47 11.18 0.87
CA VAL A 40 -0.43 10.06 1.15
C VAL A 40 -1.17 10.40 2.44
N VAL A 41 -2.49 10.56 2.36
CA VAL A 41 -3.30 11.08 3.47
C VAL A 41 -3.58 9.96 4.46
N SER A 42 -3.23 10.20 5.73
CA SER A 42 -3.45 9.26 6.83
C SER A 42 -4.94 9.07 7.10
N PRO A 43 -5.48 7.85 6.97
CA PRO A 43 -6.81 7.51 7.45
C PRO A 43 -6.80 7.01 8.90
N LEU A 44 -5.64 7.05 9.58
CA LEU A 44 -5.40 6.34 10.83
C LEU A 44 -6.18 6.91 12.01
N ASN A 45 -6.61 6.02 12.89
CA ASN A 45 -7.19 6.37 14.18
C ASN A 45 -6.10 6.52 15.26
N GLN A 46 -6.45 7.10 16.42
CA GLN A 46 -5.49 7.39 17.50
C GLN A 46 -4.75 6.17 18.08
N ASN A 47 -5.33 4.96 17.96
CA ASN A 47 -4.71 3.72 18.47
C ASN A 47 -3.99 2.93 17.35
N GLU A 48 -3.82 3.53 16.18
CA GLU A 48 -3.20 2.91 15.02
C GLU A 48 -1.85 3.57 14.75
N LYS A 49 -0.82 2.75 14.57
CA LYS A 49 0.55 3.22 14.32
C LYS A 49 1.17 2.53 13.12
N LEU A 50 2.01 3.27 12.42
CA LEU A 50 2.82 2.80 11.30
C LEU A 50 4.01 2.01 11.84
N LEU A 51 4.23 0.81 11.31
CA LEU A 51 5.40 -0.01 11.63
C LEU A 51 6.49 0.12 10.57
N SER A 52 6.08 0.29 9.32
CA SER A 52 6.99 0.46 8.20
C SER A 52 6.26 1.07 7.02
N PHE A 53 7.02 1.59 6.06
CA PHE A 53 6.50 1.87 4.73
C PHE A 53 7.39 1.28 3.66
N ARG A 54 6.81 1.06 2.48
CA ARG A 54 7.48 0.63 1.28
C ARG A 54 7.01 1.45 0.10
N VAL A 55 7.93 1.84 -0.75
CA VAL A 55 7.65 2.45 -2.05
C VAL A 55 8.16 1.50 -3.11
N PHE A 56 7.27 1.09 -4.00
CA PHE A 56 7.59 0.39 -5.23
C PHE A 56 7.35 1.34 -6.40
N SER A 57 8.23 1.27 -7.39
CA SER A 57 8.14 1.96 -8.66
C SER A 57 8.57 1.02 -9.77
N GLU A 58 8.10 1.26 -10.99
CA GLU A 58 8.53 0.47 -12.15
C GLU A 58 10.01 0.71 -12.50
N ASP A 59 10.55 1.89 -12.19
CA ASP A 59 11.89 2.31 -12.66
C ASP A 59 13.00 2.16 -11.60
N ASP A 60 12.67 2.30 -10.31
CA ASP A 60 13.63 2.28 -9.22
C ASP A 60 13.48 1.03 -8.33
N LYS A 61 14.56 0.66 -7.64
CA LYS A 61 14.52 -0.43 -6.66
C LYS A 61 13.52 -0.12 -5.53
N PRO A 62 12.83 -1.13 -4.99
CA PRO A 62 11.89 -0.91 -3.89
C PRO A 62 12.60 -0.30 -2.68
N VAL A 63 12.05 0.79 -2.16
CA VAL A 63 12.52 1.42 -0.92
C VAL A 63 11.67 0.91 0.22
N MET A 64 12.30 0.49 1.31
CA MET A 64 11.60 0.04 2.52
C MET A 64 12.24 0.66 3.74
N HIS A 65 11.41 1.08 4.68
CA HIS A 65 11.86 1.66 5.94
C HIS A 65 10.98 1.18 7.08
N PHE A 66 11.61 0.82 8.19
CA PHE A 66 10.95 0.45 9.43
C PHE A 66 11.05 1.62 10.41
N PHE A 67 9.94 1.99 11.03
CA PHE A 67 9.94 2.98 12.08
C PHE A 67 10.47 2.32 13.36
N ASN A 68 11.50 2.93 13.96
CA ASN A 68 12.08 2.46 15.21
C ASN A 68 11.12 2.65 16.40
N ASP A 69 11.50 2.15 17.57
CA ASP A 69 10.87 2.47 18.87
C ASP A 69 9.37 2.15 18.95
N GLY A 70 8.96 1.08 18.27
CA GLY A 70 7.59 0.57 18.35
C GLY A 70 6.60 1.19 17.38
N GLY A 71 7.04 2.05 16.45
CA GLY A 71 6.22 2.59 15.37
C GLY A 71 5.89 4.07 15.50
N LEU A 72 5.22 4.62 14.49
CA LEU A 72 4.91 6.06 14.39
C LEU A 72 3.40 6.33 14.37
N TYR A 73 2.96 7.24 15.23
CA TYR A 73 1.61 7.80 15.20
C TYR A 73 1.53 8.96 14.22
N VAL A 74 0.47 8.98 13.40
CA VAL A 74 0.17 10.07 12.46
C VAL A 74 -1.30 10.42 12.59
N GLN A 75 -1.62 11.71 12.75
CA GLN A 75 -3.00 12.13 12.90
C GLN A 75 -3.79 11.88 11.61
N LYS A 76 -5.09 11.68 11.75
CA LYS A 76 -5.99 11.54 10.60
C LYS A 76 -5.98 12.82 9.77
N GLY A 77 -5.79 12.70 8.46
CA GLY A 77 -5.74 13.83 7.52
C GLY A 77 -4.33 14.36 7.25
N ASP A 78 -3.35 14.05 8.11
CA ASP A 78 -1.96 14.42 7.89
C ASP A 78 -1.31 13.56 6.79
N CYS A 79 -0.19 14.04 6.26
CA CYS A 79 0.60 13.28 5.30
C CYS A 79 1.37 12.17 6.03
N LEU A 80 1.17 10.92 5.61
CA LEU A 80 2.00 9.81 6.01
C LEU A 80 3.44 10.06 5.54
N PRO A 81 4.44 9.67 6.33
CA PRO A 81 5.84 9.84 5.97
C PRO A 81 6.17 9.08 4.69
N ILE A 82 6.84 9.78 3.77
CA ILE A 82 7.46 9.23 2.56
C ILE A 82 9.00 9.40 2.61
N LEU A 83 9.52 9.89 3.75
CA LEU A 83 10.89 10.34 3.94
C LEU A 83 11.33 11.28 2.79
N ASN A 84 12.56 11.15 2.32
CA ASN A 84 13.12 11.92 1.22
C ASN A 84 12.91 11.24 -0.16
N TYR A 85 11.91 10.37 -0.28
CA TYR A 85 11.62 9.74 -1.57
C TYR A 85 11.09 10.78 -2.56
N SER A 86 11.76 10.90 -3.70
CA SER A 86 11.40 11.85 -4.75
C SER A 86 10.61 11.14 -5.85
N PHE A 87 9.32 11.46 -5.95
CA PHE A 87 8.44 10.92 -6.98
C PHE A 87 8.66 11.66 -8.31
N LYS A 88 8.76 10.89 -9.39
CA LYS A 88 8.90 11.38 -10.77
C LYS A 88 7.54 11.38 -11.46
N LYS A 89 7.40 12.21 -12.48
CA LYS A 89 6.19 12.25 -13.32
C LYS A 89 6.12 11.02 -14.22
N ASP A 90 4.90 10.62 -14.55
CA ASP A 90 4.56 9.51 -15.44
C ASP A 90 5.11 8.13 -15.06
N VAL A 91 5.62 8.00 -13.83
CA VAL A 91 6.02 6.73 -13.22
C VAL A 91 4.87 6.20 -12.37
N ARG A 92 4.63 4.88 -12.45
CA ARG A 92 3.65 4.20 -11.60
C ARG A 92 4.28 3.85 -10.26
N TYR A 93 3.59 4.23 -9.19
CA TYR A 93 4.00 3.97 -7.83
C TYR A 93 2.97 3.14 -7.09
N ALA A 94 3.47 2.22 -6.26
CA ALA A 94 2.70 1.55 -5.23
C ALA A 94 3.36 1.86 -3.88
N VAL A 95 2.69 2.68 -3.07
CA VAL A 95 3.14 3.01 -1.71
C VAL A 95 2.31 2.23 -0.73
N SER A 96 2.97 1.48 0.15
CA SER A 96 2.30 0.71 1.19
C SER A 96 2.84 1.01 2.58
N TYR A 97 1.94 0.94 3.56
CA TYR A 97 2.27 1.11 4.97
C TYR A 97 1.74 -0.09 5.75
N ASN A 98 2.60 -0.67 6.58
CA ASN A 98 2.16 -1.66 7.56
C ASN A 98 1.67 -0.92 8.80
N VAL A 99 0.44 -1.21 9.21
CA VAL A 99 -0.21 -0.59 10.36
C VAL A 99 -0.57 -1.66 11.37
N THR A 100 -0.46 -1.32 12.64
CA THR A 100 -1.04 -2.11 13.73
C THR A 100 -1.99 -1.26 14.55
N ASN A 101 -3.06 -1.87 15.06
CA ASN A 101 -3.93 -1.27 16.05
C ASN A 101 -3.57 -1.83 17.43
N GLU A 102 -3.08 -1.00 18.33
CA GLU A 102 -2.61 -1.46 19.65
C GLU A 102 -3.73 -2.03 20.52
N LYS A 103 -4.97 -1.57 20.34
CA LYS A 103 -6.10 -2.01 21.14
C LYS A 103 -6.55 -3.42 20.77
N THR A 104 -6.51 -3.77 19.49
CA THR A 104 -7.02 -5.06 18.98
C THR A 104 -5.92 -6.03 18.56
N ALA A 105 -4.65 -5.59 18.54
CA ALA A 105 -3.52 -6.31 17.97
C ALA A 105 -3.71 -6.72 16.49
N ASN A 106 -4.64 -6.06 15.78
CA ASN A 106 -4.86 -6.31 14.36
C ASN A 106 -3.80 -5.61 13.51
N HIS A 107 -3.45 -6.23 12.38
CA HIS A 107 -2.56 -5.67 11.38
C HIS A 107 -3.29 -5.49 10.06
N PHE A 108 -3.01 -4.38 9.38
CA PHE A 108 -3.51 -4.12 8.03
C PHE A 108 -2.49 -3.32 7.24
N ILE A 109 -2.65 -3.34 5.92
CA ILE A 109 -1.83 -2.58 4.99
C ILE A 109 -2.66 -1.42 4.46
N LEU A 110 -2.12 -0.20 4.53
CA LEU A 110 -2.58 0.90 3.70
C LEU A 110 -1.85 0.83 2.37
N LEU A 111 -2.57 0.92 1.25
CA LEU A 111 -2.01 0.88 -0.09
C LEU A 111 -2.50 2.07 -0.91
N SER A 112 -1.61 2.66 -1.68
CA SER A 112 -1.92 3.70 -2.67
C SER A 112 -1.18 3.42 -3.96
N ASN A 113 -1.93 3.21 -5.04
CA ASN A 113 -1.39 3.07 -6.38
C ASN A 113 -1.71 4.34 -7.17
N PHE A 114 -0.67 5.04 -7.63
CA PHE A 114 -0.83 6.31 -8.31
C PHE A 114 0.30 6.61 -9.29
N LYS A 115 0.08 7.62 -10.13
CA LYS A 115 1.10 8.32 -10.91
C LYS A 115 0.91 9.82 -10.80
N ILE A 116 1.97 10.58 -11.02
CA ILE A 116 1.89 12.03 -11.17
C ILE A 116 1.81 12.34 -12.67
N THR A 117 0.80 13.06 -13.10
CA THR A 117 0.60 13.47 -14.51
C THR A 117 0.48 14.98 -14.59
N SER A 118 1.02 15.59 -15.65
CA SER A 118 0.78 17.01 -15.95
C SER A 118 -0.38 17.17 -16.94
N ASP A 119 -1.22 18.19 -16.73
CA ASP A 119 -2.20 18.62 -17.73
C ASP A 119 -1.53 19.37 -18.90
N ALA A 120 -2.31 19.71 -19.94
CA ALA A 120 -1.81 20.44 -21.10
C ALA A 120 -1.26 21.84 -20.78
N ARG A 121 -1.52 22.37 -19.58
CA ARG A 121 -1.00 23.65 -19.08
C ARG A 121 0.21 23.46 -18.15
N GLY A 122 0.71 22.24 -18.02
CA GLY A 122 1.84 21.88 -17.16
C GLY A 122 1.49 21.76 -15.68
N LYS A 123 0.20 21.75 -15.30
CA LYS A 123 -0.22 21.60 -13.90
C LYS A 123 -0.23 20.13 -13.51
N ASP A 124 0.48 19.80 -12.43
CA ASP A 124 0.58 18.43 -11.94
C ASP A 124 -0.66 18.00 -11.14
N ALA A 125 -1.03 16.73 -11.30
CA ALA A 125 -2.13 16.08 -10.60
C ALA A 125 -1.79 14.62 -10.26
N ILE A 126 -2.41 14.09 -9.21
CA ILE A 126 -2.38 12.66 -8.91
C ILE A 126 -3.43 11.95 -9.75
N THR A 127 -3.03 10.92 -10.48
CA THR A 127 -3.94 9.95 -11.11
C THR A 127 -3.87 8.63 -10.33
N PHE A 128 -4.99 8.19 -9.76
CA PHE A 128 -5.09 6.90 -9.10
C PHE A 128 -5.17 5.76 -10.11
N LEU A 129 -4.49 4.65 -9.81
CA LEU A 129 -4.39 3.50 -10.71
C LEU A 129 -5.32 2.33 -10.32
N GLY A 130 -6.10 2.47 -9.25
CA GLY A 130 -6.99 1.41 -8.75
C GLY A 130 -6.31 0.41 -7.80
N LYS A 131 -7.09 -0.57 -7.32
CA LYS A 131 -6.59 -1.76 -6.61
C LYS A 131 -6.34 -2.88 -7.60
#